data_AF-A0AB37VBB9-F1
#
_entry.id   AF-A0AB37VBB9-F1
#
_cell.length_a   1.000
_cell.length_b   1.000
_cell.length_c   1.000
_cell.angle_alpha   90.00
_cell.angle_beta   90.00
_cell.angle_gamma   90.00
#
_symmetry.space_group_name_H-M   'P 1'
#
loop_
_entity.id
_entity.type
_entity.pdbx_description
1 polymer ?
#
loop_
_entity_poly.entity_id
_entity_poly.type
_entity_poly.pdbx_seq_one_letter_code
_entity_poly.pdbx_strand_id
1 'polypeptide(L)'
;MQHLNIKGFVMGVYRDRQGNYVTTENPTESHRNITDAYISEDTHRLKSDPSRRQAEFEGNLAISRFIGIVMLICFLWAAIFYLILIPGLNSAGMLIYNGGILGIVGQIIWIIFKAAFTLLTVPMMVAGIVSPYDPGTHYISQAVVMAVVSGIIFKFRKNVKKPIVSTLGFLAICTCVSVGLVATNADLWSQFQMFPNL
;
A
#
# COMPACT_ATOMS: atom_id res chain seq x y z
N MET A 1 34.98 -71.74 42.61
CA MET A 1 33.94 -70.78 43.04
C MET A 1 33.85 -69.74 41.92
N GLN A 2 33.01 -69.87 40.89
CA GLN A 2 31.57 -69.52 40.86
C GLN A 2 31.34 -68.15 41.54
N HIS A 3 30.88 -67.07 40.89
CA HIS A 3 29.61 -66.96 40.17
C HIS A 3 29.50 -65.65 39.34
N LEU A 4 28.73 -65.77 38.25
CA LEU A 4 27.76 -64.82 37.68
C LEU A 4 28.20 -63.49 37.04
N ASN A 5 28.38 -63.59 35.72
CA ASN A 5 28.15 -62.56 34.72
C ASN A 5 26.67 -62.12 34.73
N ILE A 6 26.38 -60.92 35.23
CA ILE A 6 25.07 -60.29 35.05
C ILE A 6 25.16 -59.40 33.82
N LYS A 7 24.85 -59.97 32.65
CA LYS A 7 24.43 -59.17 31.49
C LYS A 7 23.14 -58.49 31.91
N GLY A 8 23.22 -57.20 32.23
CA GLY A 8 22.05 -56.35 32.46
C GLY A 8 21.14 -56.43 31.25
N PHE A 9 20.05 -57.16 31.39
CA PHE A 9 18.97 -57.21 30.40
C PHE A 9 18.16 -55.93 30.57
N VAL A 10 18.46 -54.90 29.79
CA VAL A 10 17.62 -53.69 29.74
C VAL A 10 16.40 -54.03 28.90
N MET A 11 15.34 -54.48 29.56
CA MET A 11 14.07 -54.80 28.93
C MET A 11 13.37 -53.50 28.55
N GLY A 12 13.34 -53.20 27.25
CA GLY A 12 12.64 -52.03 26.73
C GLY A 12 11.14 -52.24 26.79
N VAL A 13 10.47 -51.50 27.68
CA VAL A 13 9.00 -51.44 27.74
C VAL A 13 8.53 -50.37 26.75
N TYR A 14 7.71 -50.73 25.78
CA TYR A 14 7.05 -49.75 24.91
C TYR A 14 5.55 -50.04 24.81
N ARG A 15 4.80 -49.03 24.37
CA ARG A 15 3.34 -49.06 24.29
C ARG A 15 2.91 -49.44 22.88
N ASP A 16 2.06 -50.43 22.74
CA ASP A 16 1.50 -50.81 21.44
C ASP A 16 0.43 -49.81 20.94
N ARG A 17 -0.04 -49.99 19.70
CA ARG A 17 -1.08 -49.13 19.09
C ARG A 17 -2.44 -49.22 19.81
N GLN A 18 -2.67 -50.20 20.68
CA GLN A 18 -3.88 -50.33 21.50
C GLN A 18 -3.69 -49.80 22.94
N GLY A 19 -2.49 -49.32 23.30
CA GLY A 19 -2.21 -48.70 24.59
C GLY A 19 -1.70 -49.65 25.68
N ASN A 20 -1.41 -50.92 25.34
CA ASN A 20 -0.88 -51.91 26.27
C ASN A 20 0.66 -51.87 26.32
N TYR A 21 1.22 -52.13 27.50
CA TYR A 21 2.66 -52.19 27.69
C TYR A 21 3.16 -53.59 27.35
N VAL A 22 4.05 -53.67 26.34
CA VAL A 22 4.65 -54.93 25.89
C VAL A 22 6.16 -54.81 26.02
N THR A 23 6.78 -55.88 26.53
CA THR A 23 8.23 -55.97 26.70
C THR A 23 8.82 -56.78 25.56
N THR A 24 9.81 -56.21 24.85
CA THR A 24 10.58 -56.97 23.85
C THR A 24 11.93 -57.39 24.43
N GLU A 25 12.36 -58.61 24.10
CA GLU A 25 13.62 -59.19 24.54
C GLU A 25 14.82 -58.74 23.69
N ASN A 26 14.60 -57.96 22.61
CA ASN A 26 15.68 -57.50 21.74
C ASN A 26 15.45 -56.07 21.20
N PRO A 27 16.03 -55.02 21.83
CA PRO A 27 15.74 -53.61 21.52
C PRO A 27 16.40 -53.08 20.23
N THR A 28 17.38 -53.78 19.66
CA THR A 28 18.21 -53.26 18.56
C THR A 28 17.60 -53.43 17.16
N GLU A 29 16.75 -54.44 16.93
CA GLU A 29 16.10 -54.63 15.62
C GLU A 29 14.89 -53.70 15.41
N SER A 30 14.14 -53.40 16.47
CA SER A 30 12.94 -52.55 16.38
C SER A 30 13.27 -51.08 16.12
N HIS A 31 14.38 -50.57 16.66
CA HIS A 31 14.79 -49.17 16.44
C HIS A 31 15.13 -48.86 14.98
N ARG A 32 15.66 -49.81 14.19
CA ARG A 32 15.91 -49.58 12.75
C ARG A 32 14.61 -49.42 11.97
N ASN A 33 13.65 -50.33 12.16
CA ASN A 33 12.36 -50.27 11.44
C ASN A 33 11.50 -49.06 11.83
N ILE A 34 11.54 -48.61 13.09
CA ILE A 34 10.77 -47.43 13.52
C ILE A 34 11.43 -46.14 12.99
N THR A 35 12.76 -46.06 12.96
CA THR A 35 13.45 -44.87 12.43
C THR A 35 13.29 -44.76 10.92
N ASP A 36 13.33 -45.88 10.17
CA ASP A 36 13.08 -45.88 8.72
C ASP A 36 11.60 -45.60 8.37
N ALA A 37 10.65 -46.02 9.23
CA ALA A 37 9.24 -45.68 9.08
C ALA A 37 8.97 -44.19 9.37
N TYR A 38 9.59 -43.62 10.40
CA TYR A 38 9.47 -42.19 10.72
C TYR A 38 10.15 -41.31 9.66
N ILE A 39 11.35 -41.70 9.21
CA ILE A 39 12.05 -40.96 8.15
C ILE A 39 11.27 -41.06 6.84
N SER A 40 10.67 -42.20 6.48
CA SER A 40 9.86 -42.29 5.25
C SER A 40 8.53 -41.53 5.33
N GLU A 41 7.85 -41.50 6.48
CA GLU A 41 6.65 -40.67 6.68
C GLU A 41 6.95 -39.17 6.70
N ASP A 42 8.03 -38.73 7.35
CA ASP A 42 8.46 -37.34 7.33
C ASP A 42 8.98 -36.94 5.94
N THR A 43 9.62 -37.84 5.20
CA THR A 43 10.05 -37.57 3.82
C THR A 43 8.85 -37.47 2.87
N HIS A 44 7.78 -38.24 3.08
CA HIS A 44 6.55 -38.15 2.30
C HIS A 44 5.69 -36.93 2.67
N ARG A 45 5.74 -36.44 3.91
CA ARG A 45 5.09 -35.18 4.33
C ARG A 45 5.89 -33.93 3.99
N LEU A 46 7.22 -33.98 3.94
CA LEU A 46 8.07 -32.90 3.42
C LEU A 46 8.07 -32.82 1.88
N LYS A 47 7.63 -33.85 1.18
CA LYS A 47 7.37 -33.82 -0.27
C LYS A 47 6.07 -33.09 -0.63
N SER A 48 5.51 -32.28 0.29
CA SER A 48 4.58 -31.21 -0.06
C SER A 48 5.36 -30.07 -0.74
N ASP A 49 5.67 -30.30 -2.01
CA ASP A 49 6.01 -29.32 -3.04
C ASP A 49 6.74 -28.05 -2.56
N PRO A 50 8.07 -28.10 -2.30
CA PRO A 50 8.85 -26.93 -1.92
C PRO A 50 8.71 -25.81 -2.96
N SER A 51 8.53 -26.14 -4.24
CA SER A 51 8.22 -25.24 -5.34
C SER A 51 6.92 -24.46 -5.10
N ARG A 52 5.89 -25.08 -4.51
CA ARG A 52 4.62 -24.42 -4.18
C ARG A 52 4.74 -23.48 -2.98
N ARG A 53 5.47 -23.86 -1.92
CA ARG A 53 5.72 -22.95 -0.78
C ARG A 53 6.62 -21.78 -1.16
N GLN A 54 7.58 -22.01 -2.05
CA GLN A 54 8.47 -20.98 -2.57
C GLN A 54 7.72 -20.04 -3.54
N ALA A 55 6.83 -20.57 -4.38
CA ALA A 55 5.92 -19.78 -5.22
C ALA A 55 4.86 -19.01 -4.40
N GLU A 56 4.33 -19.58 -3.31
CA GLU A 56 3.44 -18.88 -2.37
C GLU A 56 4.19 -17.78 -1.60
N PHE A 57 5.45 -18.03 -1.20
CA PHE A 57 6.28 -17.02 -0.53
C PHE A 57 6.68 -15.87 -1.49
N GLU A 58 7.12 -16.19 -2.70
CA GLU A 58 7.39 -15.20 -3.76
C GLU A 58 6.13 -14.46 -4.19
N GLY A 59 4.98 -15.15 -4.26
CA GLY A 59 3.67 -14.56 -4.53
C GLY A 59 3.23 -13.59 -3.44
N ASN A 60 3.37 -13.97 -2.17
CA ASN A 60 3.09 -13.09 -1.02
C ASN A 60 4.05 -11.89 -0.97
N LEU A 61 5.31 -12.07 -1.36
CA LEU A 61 6.28 -10.98 -1.48
C LEU A 61 5.95 -10.03 -2.65
N ALA A 62 5.47 -10.56 -3.77
CA ALA A 62 5.04 -9.78 -4.92
C ALA A 62 3.75 -8.99 -4.61
N ILE A 63 2.80 -9.60 -3.91
CA ILE A 63 1.54 -8.97 -3.47
C ILE A 63 1.83 -7.86 -2.46
N SER A 64 2.68 -8.10 -1.46
CA SER A 64 3.04 -7.06 -0.49
C SER A 64 3.75 -5.86 -1.14
N ARG A 65 4.64 -6.13 -2.11
CA ARG A 65 5.29 -5.08 -2.91
C ARG A 65 4.29 -4.31 -3.78
N PHE A 66 3.32 -5.00 -4.40
CA PHE A 66 2.27 -4.37 -5.19
C PHE A 66 1.39 -3.45 -4.33
N ILE A 67 0.95 -3.93 -3.17
CA ILE A 67 0.17 -3.14 -2.20
C ILE A 67 0.96 -1.90 -1.77
N GLY A 68 2.25 -2.05 -1.47
CA GLY A 68 3.12 -0.93 -1.11
C GLY A 68 3.20 0.14 -2.22
N ILE A 69 3.28 -0.28 -3.48
CA ILE A 69 3.30 0.65 -4.62
C ILE A 69 1.95 1.38 -4.76
N VAL A 70 0.83 0.65 -4.64
CA VAL A 70 -0.51 1.25 -4.71
C VAL A 70 -0.71 2.28 -3.61
N MET A 71 -0.35 1.95 -2.36
CA MET A 71 -0.43 2.87 -1.23
C MET A 71 0.43 4.12 -1.44
N LEU A 72 1.65 3.97 -1.97
CA LEU A 72 2.54 5.09 -2.27
C LEU A 72 1.96 6.00 -3.36
N ILE A 73 1.35 5.42 -4.40
CA ILE A 73 0.66 6.19 -5.45
C ILE A 73 -0.52 6.96 -4.83
N CYS A 74 -1.35 6.30 -4.03
CA CYS A 74 -2.47 6.95 -3.33
C CYS A 74 -1.99 8.11 -2.46
N PHE A 75 -0.90 7.93 -1.71
CA PHE A 75 -0.32 8.97 -0.88
C PHE A 75 0.20 10.16 -1.70
N LEU A 76 0.89 9.91 -2.82
CA LEU A 76 1.35 10.97 -3.73
C LEU A 76 0.18 11.78 -4.30
N TRP A 77 -0.89 11.11 -4.71
CA TRP A 77 -2.08 11.79 -5.18
C TRP A 77 -2.76 12.60 -4.09
N ALA A 78 -2.88 12.04 -2.88
CA ALA A 78 -3.40 12.77 -1.73
C ALA A 78 -2.56 14.02 -1.45
N ALA A 79 -1.23 13.94 -1.51
CA ALA A 79 -0.35 15.09 -1.36
C ALA A 79 -0.60 16.14 -2.45
N ILE A 80 -0.75 15.74 -3.72
CA ILE A 80 -1.03 16.68 -4.82
C ILE A 80 -2.36 17.39 -4.61
N PHE A 81 -3.42 16.67 -4.24
CA PHE A 81 -4.75 17.27 -4.04
C PHE A 81 -4.81 18.12 -2.77
N TYR A 82 -4.41 17.56 -1.63
CA TYR A 82 -4.61 18.19 -0.32
C TYR A 82 -3.51 19.19 0.05
N LEU A 83 -2.27 19.03 -0.43
CA LEU A 83 -1.19 19.96 -0.07
C LEU A 83 -0.92 21.03 -1.13
N ILE A 84 -1.31 20.79 -2.38
CA ILE A 84 -1.00 21.69 -3.50
C ILE A 84 -2.28 22.29 -4.10
N LEU A 85 -3.14 21.46 -4.69
CA LEU A 85 -4.27 21.92 -5.50
C LEU A 85 -5.35 22.62 -4.67
N ILE A 86 -5.93 21.95 -3.66
CA ILE A 86 -7.01 22.48 -2.82
C ILE A 86 -6.60 23.78 -2.10
N PRO A 87 -5.48 23.81 -1.34
CA PRO A 87 -5.06 25.04 -0.66
C PRO A 87 -4.70 26.15 -1.64
N GLY A 88 -4.11 25.82 -2.79
CA GLY A 88 -3.81 26.78 -3.85
C GLY A 88 -5.07 27.42 -4.44
N LEU A 89 -6.07 26.60 -4.78
CA LEU A 89 -7.39 27.04 -5.24
C LEU A 89 -8.11 27.90 -4.20
N ASN A 90 -8.11 27.48 -2.93
CA ASN A 90 -8.85 28.19 -1.91
C ASN A 90 -8.21 29.54 -1.57
N SER A 91 -6.89 29.57 -1.39
CA SER A 91 -6.17 30.82 -1.13
C SER A 91 -6.29 31.79 -2.31
N ALA A 92 -6.17 31.30 -3.55
CA ALA A 92 -6.36 32.13 -4.74
C ALA A 92 -7.80 32.65 -4.86
N GLY A 93 -8.81 31.82 -4.59
CA GLY A 93 -10.21 32.24 -4.53
C GLY A 93 -10.44 33.35 -3.51
N MET A 94 -9.87 33.20 -2.32
CA MET A 94 -9.98 34.19 -1.25
C MET A 94 -9.32 35.52 -1.62
N LEU A 95 -8.14 35.49 -2.27
CA LEU A 95 -7.50 36.69 -2.80
C LEU A 95 -8.36 37.40 -3.84
N ILE A 96 -9.08 36.67 -4.69
CA ILE A 96 -9.96 37.26 -5.70
C ILE A 96 -11.13 38.00 -5.05
N TYR A 97 -11.80 37.37 -4.09
CA TYR A 97 -13.04 37.93 -3.53
C TYR A 97 -12.78 39.00 -2.45
N ASN A 98 -11.72 38.84 -1.66
CA ASN A 98 -11.47 39.67 -0.47
C ASN A 98 -10.11 40.40 -0.50
N GLY A 99 -9.24 40.13 -1.48
CA GLY A 99 -7.85 40.62 -1.50
C GLY A 99 -7.60 41.97 -2.16
N GLY A 100 -8.64 42.65 -2.69
CA GLY A 100 -8.49 43.94 -3.36
C GLY A 100 -7.50 43.87 -4.52
N ILE A 101 -6.40 44.64 -4.47
CA ILE A 101 -5.38 44.65 -5.52
C ILE A 101 -4.62 43.32 -5.65
N LEU A 102 -4.52 42.54 -4.55
CA LEU A 102 -3.95 41.19 -4.58
C LEU A 102 -4.84 40.21 -5.36
N GLY A 103 -6.11 40.56 -5.61
CA GLY A 103 -7.04 39.79 -6.42
C GLY A 103 -6.58 39.59 -7.86
N ILE A 104 -5.78 40.49 -8.44
CA ILE A 104 -5.22 40.32 -9.78
C ILE A 104 -4.24 39.14 -9.80
N VAL A 105 -3.36 39.07 -8.80
CA VAL A 105 -2.41 37.95 -8.64
C VAL A 105 -3.16 36.66 -8.32
N GLY A 106 -4.16 36.75 -7.43
CA GLY A 106 -5.08 35.66 -7.12
C GLY A 106 -5.76 35.08 -8.36
N GLN A 107 -6.25 35.93 -9.27
CA GLN A 107 -6.93 35.52 -10.52
C GLN A 107 -6.00 34.71 -11.44
N ILE A 108 -4.75 35.16 -11.62
CA ILE A 108 -3.77 34.46 -12.45
C ILE A 108 -3.50 33.07 -11.86
N ILE A 109 -3.21 33.01 -10.56
CA ILE A 109 -2.93 31.75 -9.86
C ILE A 109 -4.16 30.82 -9.91
N TRP A 110 -5.36 31.35 -9.70
CA TRP A 110 -6.60 30.57 -9.73
C TRP A 110 -6.87 29.96 -11.11
N ILE A 111 -6.61 30.68 -12.21
CA ILE A 111 -6.77 30.14 -13.57
C ILE A 111 -5.84 28.93 -13.76
N ILE A 112 -4.58 29.04 -13.32
CA ILE A 112 -3.59 27.95 -13.42
C ILE A 112 -4.06 26.73 -12.62
N PHE A 113 -4.45 26.92 -11.36
CA PHE A 113 -4.93 25.83 -10.52
C PHE A 113 -6.23 25.22 -11.03
N LYS A 114 -7.16 26.04 -11.51
CA LYS A 114 -8.44 25.57 -12.03
C LYS A 114 -8.26 24.77 -13.31
N ALA A 115 -7.34 25.16 -14.18
CA ALA A 115 -6.97 24.37 -15.36
C ALA A 115 -6.36 23.02 -14.95
N ALA A 116 -5.39 23.02 -14.03
CA ALA A 116 -4.75 21.79 -13.54
C ALA A 116 -5.75 20.85 -12.83
N PHE A 117 -6.58 21.40 -11.94
CA PHE A 117 -7.61 20.66 -11.21
C PHE A 117 -8.63 20.08 -12.17
N THR A 118 -9.18 20.89 -13.09
CA THR A 118 -10.16 20.43 -14.08
C THR A 118 -9.59 19.29 -14.90
N LEU A 119 -8.36 19.43 -15.42
CA LEU A 119 -7.70 18.38 -16.21
C LEU A 119 -7.55 17.06 -15.44
N LEU A 120 -7.29 17.13 -14.13
CA LEU A 120 -7.13 15.96 -13.26
C LEU A 120 -8.46 15.36 -12.77
N THR A 121 -9.57 16.12 -12.86
CA THR A 121 -10.89 15.71 -12.37
C THR A 121 -11.95 15.63 -13.48
N VAL A 122 -11.61 15.82 -14.76
CA VAL A 122 -12.58 15.79 -15.89
C VAL A 122 -13.47 14.55 -15.81
N PRO A 123 -12.96 13.33 -15.58
CA PRO A 123 -13.82 12.15 -15.60
C PRO A 123 -14.71 12.04 -14.37
N MET A 124 -14.32 12.62 -13.22
CA MET A 124 -15.20 12.77 -12.06
C MET A 124 -16.35 13.74 -12.35
N MET A 125 -16.07 14.84 -13.07
CA MET A 125 -17.11 15.79 -13.49
C MET A 125 -18.10 15.15 -14.47
N VAL A 126 -17.60 14.33 -15.41
CA VAL A 126 -18.46 13.55 -16.33
C VAL A 126 -19.26 12.49 -15.58
N ALA A 127 -18.64 11.76 -14.65
CA ALA A 127 -19.34 10.78 -13.81
C ALA A 127 -20.44 11.42 -12.96
N GLY A 128 -20.23 12.64 -12.48
CA GLY A 128 -21.24 13.44 -11.78
C GLY A 128 -22.41 13.90 -12.64
N ILE A 129 -22.22 14.04 -13.95
CA ILE A 129 -23.34 14.30 -14.88
C ILE A 129 -24.16 13.03 -15.09
N VAL A 130 -23.50 11.87 -15.16
CA VAL A 130 -24.14 10.57 -15.43
C VAL A 130 -24.87 10.03 -14.20
N SER A 131 -24.31 10.20 -12.99
CA SER A 131 -24.90 9.75 -11.73
C SER A 131 -24.72 10.80 -10.62
N PRO A 132 -25.49 11.91 -10.66
CA PRO A 132 -25.29 13.07 -9.76
C PRO A 132 -25.56 12.81 -8.27
N TYR A 133 -26.27 11.73 -7.94
CA TYR A 133 -26.68 11.43 -6.55
C TYR A 133 -25.96 10.21 -5.95
N ASP A 134 -25.02 9.60 -6.67
CA ASP A 134 -24.24 8.46 -6.17
C ASP A 134 -22.78 8.86 -5.92
N PRO A 135 -22.40 9.18 -4.67
CA PRO A 135 -21.03 9.52 -4.32
C PRO A 135 -20.05 8.38 -4.64
N GLY A 136 -20.50 7.12 -4.64
CA GLY A 136 -19.67 5.96 -5.00
C GLY A 136 -19.14 6.06 -6.43
N THR A 137 -20.00 6.46 -7.37
CA THR A 137 -19.63 6.63 -8.79
C THR A 137 -18.57 7.72 -8.99
N HIS A 138 -18.57 8.79 -8.18
CA HIS A 138 -17.53 9.83 -8.21
C HIS A 138 -16.17 9.33 -7.72
N TYR A 139 -16.13 8.58 -6.62
CA TYR A 139 -14.87 8.05 -6.09
C TYR A 139 -14.28 6.97 -6.99
N ILE A 140 -15.12 6.09 -7.54
CA ILE A 140 -14.69 5.03 -8.46
C ILE A 140 -14.12 5.64 -9.74
N SER A 141 -14.83 6.61 -10.34
CA SER A 141 -14.34 7.29 -11.55
C SER A 141 -13.01 8.00 -11.30
N GLN A 142 -12.82 8.66 -10.15
CA GLN A 142 -11.55 9.29 -9.81
C GLN A 142 -10.43 8.26 -9.59
N ALA A 143 -10.70 7.13 -8.93
CA ALA A 143 -9.72 6.07 -8.74
C ALA A 143 -9.24 5.48 -10.08
N VAL A 144 -10.14 5.30 -11.05
CA VAL A 144 -9.80 4.86 -12.41
C VAL A 144 -8.87 5.87 -13.09
N VAL A 145 -9.15 7.17 -12.98
CA VAL A 145 -8.28 8.21 -13.54
C VAL A 145 -6.90 8.20 -12.91
N MET A 146 -6.85 8.12 -11.58
CA MET A 146 -5.58 8.05 -10.85
C MET A 146 -4.74 6.86 -11.33
N ALA A 147 -5.37 5.70 -11.51
CA ALA A 147 -4.71 4.51 -12.03
C ALA A 147 -4.22 4.69 -13.48
N VAL A 148 -5.06 5.21 -14.38
CA VAL A 148 -4.72 5.43 -15.80
C VAL A 148 -3.60 6.45 -15.94
N VAL A 149 -3.71 7.61 -15.29
CA VAL A 149 -2.70 8.67 -15.33
C VAL A 149 -1.38 8.16 -14.75
N SER A 150 -1.41 7.47 -13.60
CA SER A 150 -0.20 6.88 -13.02
C SER A 150 0.43 5.84 -13.95
N GLY A 151 -0.39 5.03 -14.64
CA GLY A 151 0.06 4.06 -15.63
C GLY A 151 0.71 4.70 -16.86
N ILE A 152 0.12 5.78 -17.39
CA ILE A 152 0.70 6.57 -18.50
C ILE A 152 2.03 7.18 -18.06
N ILE A 153 2.09 7.78 -16.87
CA ILE A 153 3.32 8.37 -16.33
C ILE A 153 4.40 7.30 -16.17
N PHE A 154 4.05 6.12 -15.66
CA PHE A 154 4.98 5.01 -15.51
C PHE A 154 5.50 4.52 -16.87
N LYS A 155 4.61 4.36 -17.86
CA LYS A 155 4.94 3.92 -19.22
C LYS A 155 5.86 4.91 -19.95
N PHE A 156 5.58 6.20 -19.84
CA PHE A 156 6.34 7.26 -20.52
C PHE A 156 7.38 7.95 -19.62
N ARG A 157 7.74 7.34 -18.47
CA ARG A 157 8.51 7.98 -17.38
C ARG A 157 9.80 8.68 -17.82
N LYS A 158 10.49 8.15 -18.84
CA LYS A 158 11.74 8.74 -19.35
C LYS A 158 11.53 10.13 -19.96
N ASN A 159 10.38 10.36 -20.57
CA ASN A 159 10.06 11.59 -21.29
C ASN A 159 9.22 12.55 -20.45
N VAL A 160 8.32 12.01 -19.61
CA VAL A 160 7.37 12.85 -18.86
C VAL A 160 7.82 13.21 -17.43
N LYS A 161 8.84 12.54 -16.85
CA LYS A 161 9.27 12.82 -15.47
C LYS A 161 9.71 14.27 -15.26
N LYS A 162 10.58 14.79 -16.15
CA LYS A 162 11.08 16.17 -16.05
C LYS A 162 9.95 17.22 -16.12
N PRO A 163 9.06 17.20 -17.14
CA PRO A 163 7.98 18.17 -17.20
C PRO A 163 6.99 18.02 -16.05
N ILE A 164 6.62 16.80 -15.63
CA ILE A 164 5.71 16.60 -14.50
C ILE A 164 6.28 17.17 -13.20
N VAL A 165 7.55 16.87 -12.88
CA VAL A 165 8.19 17.40 -11.67
C VAL A 165 8.30 18.92 -11.74
N SER A 166 8.61 19.47 -12.92
CA SER A 166 8.65 20.92 -13.13
C SER A 166 7.28 21.57 -12.90
N THR A 167 6.22 21.02 -13.50
CA THR A 167 4.85 21.51 -13.33
C THR A 167 4.37 21.38 -11.88
N LEU A 168 4.65 20.26 -11.22
CA LEU A 168 4.32 20.09 -9.79
C LEU A 168 5.08 21.08 -8.90
N GLY A 169 6.36 21.30 -9.17
CA GLY A 169 7.16 22.30 -8.45
C GLY A 169 6.63 23.72 -8.66
N PHE A 170 6.28 24.07 -9.90
CA PHE A 170 5.66 25.35 -10.22
C PHE A 170 4.32 25.53 -9.49
N LEU A 171 3.46 24.52 -9.51
CA LEU A 171 2.19 24.54 -8.77
C LEU A 171 2.43 24.70 -7.27
N ALA A 172 3.37 23.96 -6.68
CA ALA A 172 3.70 24.10 -5.26
C ALA A 172 4.19 25.52 -4.92
N ILE A 173 5.03 26.11 -5.77
CA ILE A 173 5.46 27.51 -5.61
C ILE A 173 4.25 28.45 -5.68
N CYS A 174 3.35 28.28 -6.65
CA CYS A 174 2.13 29.07 -6.75
C CYS A 174 1.25 28.93 -5.50
N THR A 175 1.10 27.72 -4.93
CA THR A 175 0.39 27.51 -3.66
C THR A 175 1.05 28.29 -2.54
N CYS A 176 2.37 28.19 -2.39
CA CYS A 176 3.10 28.91 -1.35
C CYS A 176 2.97 30.43 -1.51
N VAL A 177 3.01 30.93 -2.75
CA VAL A 177 2.82 32.37 -3.03
C VAL A 177 1.40 32.81 -2.70
N SER A 178 0.37 32.08 -3.12
CA SER A 178 -1.02 32.47 -2.84
C SER A 178 -1.34 32.40 -1.35
N VAL A 179 -0.95 31.32 -0.66
CA VAL A 179 -1.12 31.18 0.79
C VAL A 179 -0.30 32.24 1.53
N GLY A 180 0.93 32.51 1.10
CA GLY A 180 1.78 33.55 1.67
C GLY A 180 1.17 34.94 1.53
N LEU A 181 0.59 35.26 0.38
CA LEU A 181 -0.14 36.52 0.17
C LEU A 181 -1.36 36.63 1.07
N VAL A 182 -2.14 35.55 1.22
CA VAL A 182 -3.25 35.52 2.19
C VAL A 182 -2.73 35.78 3.61
N ALA A 183 -1.59 35.18 3.98
CA ALA A 183 -0.97 35.37 5.30
C ALA A 183 -0.45 36.79 5.56
N THR A 184 -0.21 37.61 4.53
CA THR A 184 0.19 39.02 4.72
C THR A 184 -0.94 39.92 5.20
N ASN A 185 -2.19 39.46 5.12
CA ASN A 185 -3.36 40.19 5.59
C ASN A 185 -4.01 39.42 6.74
N ALA A 186 -4.02 40.01 7.94
CA ALA A 186 -4.52 39.35 9.15
C ALA A 186 -6.01 38.97 9.07
N ASP A 187 -6.83 39.77 8.38
CA ASP A 187 -8.25 39.49 8.21
C ASP A 187 -8.45 38.29 7.28
N LEU A 188 -7.74 38.27 6.14
CA LEU A 188 -7.76 37.13 5.21
C LEU A 188 -7.21 35.86 5.87
N TRP A 189 -6.11 35.97 6.61
CA TRP A 189 -5.51 34.84 7.30
C TRP A 189 -6.45 34.23 8.35
N SER A 190 -7.16 35.08 9.11
CA SER A 190 -8.10 34.61 10.15
C SER A 190 -9.29 33.83 9.60
N GLN A 191 -9.70 34.13 8.37
CA GLN A 191 -10.82 33.49 7.68
C GLN A 191 -10.35 32.34 6.77
N PHE A 192 -9.03 32.19 6.55
CA PHE A 192 -8.50 31.18 5.64
C PHE A 192 -8.56 29.79 6.26
N GLN A 193 -9.27 28.89 5.57
CA GLN A 193 -9.29 27.47 5.90
C GLN A 193 -8.54 26.71 4.81
N MET A 194 -7.52 25.94 5.19
CA MET A 194 -6.77 25.16 4.19
C MET A 194 -7.68 24.10 3.51
N PHE A 195 -8.71 23.65 4.23
CA PHE A 195 -9.74 22.73 3.76
C PHE A 195 -11.12 23.23 4.21
N PRO A 196 -11.87 23.97 3.38
CA PRO A 196 -13.12 24.59 3.81
C PRO A 196 -14.30 23.62 3.99
N ASN A 197 -14.15 22.34 3.59
CA ASN A 197 -15.19 21.31 3.60
C ASN A 197 -14.75 19.99 4.26
N LEU A 198 -13.71 20.04 5.10
CA LEU A 198 -13.25 18.94 5.97
C LEU A 198 -13.39 19.40 7.42
#